data_AF-A0A851HIZ6-F1
#
_entry.id   AF-A0A851HIZ6-F1
#
_cell.length_a   1.000
_cell.length_b   1.000
_cell.length_c   1.000
_cell.angle_alpha   90.00
_cell.angle_beta   90.00
_cell.angle_gamma   90.00
#
_symmetry.space_group_name_H-M   'P 1'
#
loop_
_entity.id
_entity.type
_entity.pdbx_description
1 polymer ?
#
loop_
_entity_poly.entity_id
_entity_poly.type
_entity_poly.pdbx_seq_one_letter_code
_entity_poly.pdbx_strand_id
1 'polypeptide(L)'
;MTRDDMNHDEEWEDIVRRLGGTEQQAQSKPASEDNEPQPSEGFVSQSLPQAGPRDYTLADEEIEDFQPPEPSPFATGNPRTILSWSVVIGSAFLWILAALGGWQLPWWLSAITLVGFFGGGLSLFFLLPKTWAHRGPSDDDDYGNGAKV
;
A
#
# COMPACT_ATOMS: atom_id res chain seq x y z
N MET A 1 -28.56 -3.53 27.15
CA MET A 1 -27.84 -4.70 26.63
C MET A 1 -28.32 -4.96 25.21
N THR A 2 -27.57 -4.45 24.23
CA THR A 2 -27.81 -4.65 22.80
C THR A 2 -27.26 -6.01 22.38
N ARG A 3 -27.93 -6.64 21.40
CA ARG A 3 -27.67 -8.00 20.90
C ARG A 3 -26.27 -8.24 20.31
N ASP A 4 -25.43 -7.21 20.19
CA ASP A 4 -24.10 -7.30 19.59
C ASP A 4 -23.04 -7.90 20.53
N ASP A 5 -23.18 -7.76 21.86
CA ASP A 5 -22.19 -8.29 22.81
C ASP A 5 -22.15 -9.83 22.86
N MET A 6 -23.23 -10.51 22.47
CA MET A 6 -23.36 -11.97 22.61
C MET A 6 -22.73 -12.76 21.45
N ASN A 7 -22.34 -12.11 20.34
CA ASN A 7 -21.83 -12.78 19.14
C ASN A 7 -20.28 -12.78 19.07
N HIS A 8 -19.61 -11.95 19.88
CA HIS A 8 -18.16 -11.85 19.84
C HIS A 8 -17.47 -13.17 20.24
N ASP A 9 -18.01 -13.88 21.24
CA ASP A 9 -17.42 -15.14 21.70
C ASP A 9 -17.45 -16.23 20.61
N GLU A 10 -18.53 -16.30 19.82
CA GLU A 10 -18.66 -17.27 18.72
C GLU A 10 -17.74 -16.93 17.53
N GLU A 11 -17.60 -15.63 17.21
CA GLU A 11 -16.69 -15.16 16.16
C GLU A 11 -15.21 -15.37 16.54
N TRP A 12 -14.86 -15.13 17.81
CA TRP A 12 -13.52 -15.39 18.33
C TRP A 12 -13.17 -16.89 18.27
N GLU A 13 -14.11 -17.75 18.64
CA GLU A 13 -13.94 -19.21 18.59
C GLU A 13 -13.67 -19.75 17.18
N ASP A 14 -14.37 -19.23 16.17
CA ASP A 14 -14.15 -19.63 14.79
C ASP A 14 -12.74 -19.24 14.30
N ILE A 15 -12.28 -18.04 14.68
CA ILE A 15 -10.94 -17.54 14.33
C ILE A 15 -9.86 -18.40 14.99
N VAL A 16 -9.99 -18.69 16.29
CA VAL A 16 -9.03 -19.52 17.04
C VAL A 16 -8.95 -20.92 16.46
N ARG A 17 -10.11 -21.53 16.18
CA ARG A 17 -10.20 -22.87 15.58
C ARG A 17 -9.61 -22.90 14.16
N ARG A 18 -9.87 -21.87 13.35
CA ARG A 18 -9.32 -21.75 11.98
C ARG A 18 -7.80 -21.57 11.97
N LEU A 19 -7.25 -20.90 12.98
CA LEU A 19 -5.81 -20.69 13.13
C LEU A 19 -5.11 -21.84 13.87
N GLY A 20 -5.84 -22.88 14.28
CA GLY A 20 -5.29 -24.03 15.01
C GLY A 20 -4.90 -23.72 16.46
N GLY A 21 -5.41 -22.62 17.02
CA GLY A 21 -5.26 -22.27 18.43
C GLY A 21 -6.24 -23.04 19.32
N THR A 22 -5.95 -23.09 20.61
CA THR A 22 -6.82 -23.70 21.63
C THR A 22 -7.45 -22.61 22.48
N GLU A 23 -8.68 -22.80 22.96
CA GLU A 23 -9.40 -21.92 23.91
C GLU A 23 -8.53 -21.42 25.08
N GLN A 24 -7.69 -22.30 25.63
CA GLN A 24 -6.75 -21.96 26.72
C GLN A 24 -5.69 -20.91 26.34
N GLN A 25 -5.36 -20.80 25.05
CA GLN A 25 -4.40 -19.85 24.50
C GLN A 25 -5.07 -18.51 24.13
N ALA A 26 -6.39 -18.50 23.94
CA ALA A 26 -7.19 -17.29 23.77
C ALA A 26 -7.51 -16.62 25.12
N GLN A 27 -7.66 -17.43 26.18
CA GLN A 27 -7.97 -16.95 27.53
C GLN A 27 -6.74 -16.73 28.41
N SER A 28 -5.54 -17.05 27.91
CA SER A 28 -4.30 -16.70 28.60
C SER A 28 -4.12 -15.19 28.60
N LYS A 29 -4.23 -14.60 29.80
CA LYS A 29 -3.83 -13.22 30.10
C LYS A 29 -2.44 -12.96 29.48
N PRO A 30 -2.17 -11.80 28.84
CA PRO A 30 -0.83 -11.50 28.34
C PRO A 30 0.14 -11.75 29.48
N ALA A 31 1.15 -12.58 29.24
CA ALA A 31 2.11 -12.99 30.24
C ALA A 31 2.65 -11.72 30.91
N SER A 32 2.06 -11.41 32.06
CA SER A 32 2.61 -10.43 32.97
C SER A 32 3.82 -11.17 33.52
N GLU A 33 5.03 -10.77 33.12
CA GLU A 33 6.28 -11.24 33.70
C GLU A 33 6.29 -10.84 35.19
N ASP A 34 5.50 -11.53 36.00
CA ASP A 34 5.65 -11.58 37.44
C ASP A 34 6.83 -12.52 37.69
N ASN A 35 8.02 -11.91 37.60
CA ASN A 35 9.32 -12.52 37.83
C ASN A 35 9.46 -12.80 39.34
N GLU A 36 8.88 -13.91 39.81
CA GLU A 36 9.21 -14.48 41.12
C GLU A 36 10.24 -15.61 40.89
N PRO A 37 11.53 -15.40 41.22
CA PRO A 37 12.57 -16.36 40.88
C PRO A 37 12.49 -17.58 41.82
N GLN A 38 11.98 -18.70 41.32
CA GLN A 38 12.25 -20.00 41.93
C GLN A 38 13.66 -20.48 41.56
N PRO A 39 14.48 -20.89 42.54
CA PRO A 39 15.84 -21.34 42.28
C PRO A 39 15.78 -22.76 41.70
N SER A 40 16.00 -22.87 40.39
CA SER A 40 16.29 -24.15 39.75
C SER A 40 17.73 -24.12 39.24
N GLU A 41 18.45 -25.13 39.69
CA GLU A 41 19.87 -25.34 39.54
C GLU A 41 20.25 -25.56 38.07
N GLY A 42 21.35 -24.96 37.65
CA GLY A 42 22.17 -25.51 36.57
C GLY A 42 21.79 -25.14 35.14
N PHE A 43 21.85 -23.86 34.80
CA PHE A 43 22.30 -23.45 33.47
C PHE A 43 23.53 -22.55 33.62
N VAL A 44 24.70 -23.10 33.31
CA VAL A 44 25.89 -22.27 33.06
C VAL A 44 25.65 -21.62 31.70
N SER A 45 24.92 -20.51 31.70
CA SER A 45 24.90 -19.61 30.56
C SER A 45 26.32 -19.06 30.43
N GLN A 46 27.08 -19.57 29.46
CA GLN A 46 28.19 -18.80 28.91
C GLN A 46 27.59 -17.48 28.45
N SER A 47 27.71 -16.47 29.31
CA SER A 47 27.33 -15.10 29.02
C SER A 47 28.35 -14.54 28.03
N LEU A 48 28.29 -15.01 26.79
CA LEU A 48 28.60 -14.13 25.68
C LEU A 48 27.66 -12.94 25.86
N PRO A 49 28.14 -11.69 25.88
CA PRO A 49 27.25 -10.54 25.85
C PRO A 49 26.43 -10.68 24.57
N GLN A 50 25.24 -11.25 24.68
CA GLN A 50 24.28 -11.23 23.60
C GLN A 50 23.86 -9.78 23.52
N ALA A 51 24.49 -9.06 22.60
CA ALA A 51 24.04 -7.78 22.12
C ALA A 51 22.51 -7.86 21.99
N GLY A 52 21.80 -7.06 22.79
CA GLY A 52 20.36 -6.96 22.65
C GLY A 52 20.03 -6.50 21.23
N PRO A 53 18.76 -6.59 20.80
CA PRO A 53 18.36 -6.16 19.44
C PRO A 53 18.72 -4.72 19.06
N ARG A 54 19.22 -3.91 20.01
CA ARG A 54 19.68 -2.53 19.84
C ARG A 54 21.18 -2.33 20.00
N ASP A 55 21.94 -3.36 20.34
CA ASP A 55 23.37 -3.26 20.63
C ASP A 55 24.19 -3.62 19.37
N TYR A 56 23.92 -2.94 18.25
CA TYR A 56 24.73 -3.08 17.05
C TYR A 56 25.89 -2.07 17.08
N THR A 57 27.10 -2.55 16.83
CA THR A 57 28.27 -1.71 16.57
C THR A 57 28.33 -1.43 15.07
N LEU A 58 28.31 -0.16 14.69
CA LEU A 58 28.53 0.24 13.30
C LEU A 58 29.97 -0.17 12.91
N ALA A 59 30.10 -0.91 11.81
CA ALA A 59 31.40 -1.16 11.22
C ALA A 59 31.91 0.16 10.62
N ASP A 60 33.15 0.56 10.93
CA ASP A 60 33.85 1.67 10.28
C ASP A 60 34.27 1.27 8.85
N GLU A 61 33.32 0.79 8.04
CA GLU A 61 33.52 0.71 6.60
C GLU A 61 33.35 2.13 6.06
N GLU A 62 34.34 2.61 5.28
CA GLU A 62 34.21 3.87 4.55
C GLU A 62 32.92 3.78 3.72
N ILE A 63 31.88 4.45 4.21
CA ILE A 63 30.60 4.58 3.53
C ILE A 63 30.94 5.37 2.27
N GLU A 64 31.18 4.68 1.15
CA GLU A 64 31.25 5.33 -0.15
C GLU A 64 30.00 6.20 -0.24
N ASP A 65 30.23 7.51 -0.36
CA ASP A 65 29.24 8.55 -0.22
C ASP A 65 28.12 8.29 -1.24
N PHE A 66 27.07 7.57 -0.79
CA PHE A 66 26.00 7.12 -1.67
C PHE A 66 25.26 8.38 -2.12
N GLN A 67 25.65 8.93 -3.26
CA GLN A 67 24.89 9.94 -3.96
C GLN A 67 23.88 9.21 -4.83
N PRO A 68 22.57 9.27 -4.47
CA PRO A 68 21.55 8.89 -5.42
C PRO A 68 21.79 9.72 -6.70
N PRO A 69 21.78 9.09 -7.89
CA PRO A 69 21.88 9.84 -9.12
C PRO A 69 20.77 10.88 -9.15
N GLU A 70 21.06 12.08 -9.64
CA GLU A 70 20.03 13.12 -9.72
C GLU A 70 18.82 12.54 -10.46
N PRO A 71 17.60 12.70 -9.90
CA PRO A 71 16.41 12.20 -10.54
C PRO A 71 16.35 12.80 -11.94
N SER A 72 16.14 11.95 -12.95
CA SER A 72 15.90 12.41 -14.32
C SER A 72 14.94 13.59 -14.25
N PRO A 73 15.27 14.75 -14.87
CA PRO A 73 14.43 15.94 -14.78
C PRO A 73 13.01 15.51 -15.14
N PHE A 74 12.07 15.75 -14.21
CA PHE A 74 10.68 15.32 -14.36
C PHE A 74 10.16 15.89 -15.67
N ALA A 75 10.21 15.07 -16.70
CA ALA A 75 9.99 15.50 -18.05
C ALA A 75 8.55 16.00 -18.10
N THR A 76 8.44 17.30 -18.37
CA THR A 76 7.24 18.05 -18.72
C THR A 76 6.16 17.10 -19.23
N GLY A 77 5.08 16.95 -18.45
CA GLY A 77 4.04 15.96 -18.71
C GLY A 77 3.67 15.93 -20.18
N ASN A 78 3.57 14.72 -20.75
CA ASN A 78 3.37 14.53 -22.18
C ASN A 78 2.20 15.44 -22.66
N PRO A 79 2.43 16.34 -23.64
CA PRO A 79 1.41 17.31 -24.04
C PRO A 79 0.11 16.64 -24.51
N ARG A 80 0.18 15.41 -25.03
CA ARG A 80 -1.01 14.61 -25.36
C ARG A 80 -1.83 14.25 -24.13
N THR A 81 -1.18 13.90 -23.03
CA THR A 81 -1.84 13.59 -21.76
C THR A 81 -2.54 14.83 -21.24
N ILE A 82 -1.87 15.99 -21.24
CA ILE A 82 -2.45 17.25 -20.80
C ILE A 82 -3.66 17.61 -21.66
N LEU A 83 -3.54 17.55 -22.99
CA LEU A 83 -4.65 17.79 -23.93
C LEU A 83 -5.83 16.85 -23.68
N SER A 84 -5.59 15.56 -23.44
CA SER A 84 -6.68 14.60 -23.14
C SER A 84 -7.41 14.95 -21.85
N TRP A 85 -6.68 15.29 -20.79
CA TRP A 85 -7.27 15.71 -19.52
C TRP A 85 -8.03 17.02 -19.67
N SER A 86 -7.50 17.98 -20.43
CA SER A 86 -8.19 19.24 -20.72
C SER A 86 -9.48 19.03 -21.50
N VAL A 87 -9.53 18.09 -22.44
CA VAL A 87 -10.75 17.75 -23.18
C VAL A 87 -11.78 17.09 -22.27
N VAL A 88 -11.36 16.15 -21.42
CA VAL A 88 -12.25 15.48 -20.45
C VAL A 88 -12.83 16.48 -19.46
N ILE A 89 -11.98 17.28 -18.81
CA ILE A 89 -12.40 18.30 -17.85
C ILE A 89 -13.26 19.34 -18.56
N GLY A 90 -12.82 19.84 -19.72
CA GLY A 90 -13.56 20.86 -20.48
C GLY A 90 -14.96 20.40 -20.88
N SER A 91 -15.11 19.14 -21.29
CA SER A 91 -16.41 18.54 -21.60
C SER A 91 -17.34 18.48 -20.39
N ALA A 92 -16.85 17.98 -19.24
CA ALA A 92 -17.62 17.92 -18.01
C ALA A 92 -18.02 19.34 -17.53
N PHE A 93 -17.07 20.28 -17.58
CA PHE A 93 -17.27 21.65 -17.15
C PHE A 93 -18.28 22.39 -18.03
N LEU A 94 -18.23 22.20 -19.36
CA LEU A 94 -19.21 22.77 -20.28
C LEU A 94 -20.63 22.28 -19.98
N TRP A 95 -20.81 21.00 -19.67
CA TRP A 95 -22.11 20.43 -19.27
C TRP A 95 -22.63 21.04 -17.97
N ILE A 96 -21.76 21.25 -17.00
CA ILE A 96 -22.10 21.90 -15.73
C ILE A 96 -22.51 23.35 -15.96
N LEU A 97 -21.73 24.12 -16.71
CA LEU A 97 -22.03 25.51 -17.10
C LEU A 97 -23.39 25.62 -17.80
N ALA A 98 -23.69 24.68 -18.69
CA ALA A 98 -24.97 24.62 -19.38
C ALA A 98 -26.16 24.39 -18.44
N ALA A 99 -26.01 23.44 -17.52
CA ALA A 99 -27.03 23.12 -16.53
C ALA A 99 -27.27 24.31 -15.58
N LEU A 100 -26.21 24.98 -15.12
CA LEU A 100 -26.33 26.16 -14.26
C LEU A 100 -26.93 27.37 -15.00
N GLY A 101 -26.56 27.56 -16.28
CA GLY A 101 -27.07 28.65 -17.12
C GLY A 101 -28.48 28.44 -17.66
N GLY A 102 -29.06 27.24 -17.50
CA GLY A 102 -30.35 26.88 -18.07
C GLY A 102 -30.36 26.90 -19.61
N TRP A 103 -29.18 26.82 -20.24
CA TRP A 103 -29.08 26.87 -21.70
C TRP A 103 -29.45 25.51 -22.29
N GLN A 104 -30.42 25.53 -23.21
CA GLN A 104 -30.68 24.36 -24.04
C GLN A 104 -29.56 24.25 -25.07
N LEU A 105 -28.66 23.27 -24.87
CA LEU A 105 -27.60 23.03 -25.84
C LEU A 105 -28.23 22.63 -27.16
N PRO A 106 -27.91 23.32 -28.27
CA PRO A 106 -28.31 22.84 -29.57
C PRO A 106 -27.64 21.47 -29.81
N TRP A 107 -28.31 20.60 -30.56
CA TRP A 107 -27.93 19.18 -30.69
C TRP A 107 -26.48 18.94 -31.14
N TRP A 108 -25.91 19.86 -31.92
CA TRP A 108 -24.51 19.78 -32.37
C TRP A 108 -23.53 20.04 -31.22
N LEU A 109 -23.87 20.93 -30.29
CA LEU A 109 -23.03 21.23 -29.13
C LEU A 109 -23.05 20.04 -28.18
N SER A 110 -24.23 19.50 -27.88
CA SER A 110 -24.35 18.30 -27.04
C SER A 110 -23.67 17.08 -27.66
N ALA A 111 -23.72 16.90 -28.98
CA ALA A 111 -22.95 15.87 -29.68
C ALA A 111 -21.43 16.06 -29.55
N ILE A 112 -20.92 17.29 -29.69
CA ILE A 112 -19.49 17.59 -29.51
C ILE A 112 -19.05 17.31 -28.08
N THR A 113 -19.82 17.73 -27.07
CA THR A 113 -19.46 17.45 -25.67
C THR A 113 -19.49 15.96 -25.38
N LEU A 114 -20.48 15.23 -25.90
CA LEU A 114 -20.56 13.78 -25.72
C LEU A 114 -19.37 13.07 -26.37
N VAL A 115 -19.07 13.37 -27.64
CA VAL A 115 -17.92 12.81 -28.35
C VAL A 115 -16.60 13.23 -27.72
N GLY A 116 -16.49 14.47 -27.23
CA GLY A 116 -15.33 14.97 -26.50
C GLY A 116 -15.09 14.22 -25.20
N PHE A 117 -16.14 13.94 -24.43
CA PHE A 117 -16.05 13.14 -23.21
C PHE A 117 -15.56 11.72 -23.49
N PHE A 118 -16.20 11.01 -24.43
CA PHE A 118 -15.82 9.64 -24.77
C PHE A 118 -14.47 9.57 -25.47
N GLY A 119 -14.18 10.49 -26.39
CA GLY A 119 -12.90 10.58 -27.10
C GLY A 119 -11.75 10.91 -26.15
N GLY A 120 -11.95 11.82 -25.20
CA GLY A 120 -10.99 12.13 -24.15
C GLY A 120 -10.76 10.96 -23.19
N GLY A 121 -11.83 10.31 -22.74
CA GLY A 121 -11.75 9.13 -21.87
C GLY A 121 -11.07 7.93 -22.53
N LEU A 122 -11.42 7.63 -23.79
CA LEU A 122 -10.75 6.58 -24.57
C LEU A 122 -9.28 6.92 -24.82
N SER A 123 -8.97 8.16 -25.22
CA SER A 123 -7.59 8.62 -25.40
C SER A 123 -6.78 8.38 -24.12
N LEU A 124 -7.33 8.74 -22.95
CA LEU A 124 -6.66 8.51 -21.67
C LEU A 124 -6.49 7.02 -21.35
N PHE A 125 -7.45 6.18 -21.69
CA PHE A 125 -7.36 4.73 -21.52
C PHE A 125 -6.29 4.09 -22.41
N PHE A 126 -6.15 4.56 -23.66
CA PHE A 126 -5.11 4.10 -24.58
C PHE A 126 -3.72 4.67 -24.24
N LEU A 127 -3.68 5.82 -23.56
CA LEU A 127 -2.44 6.48 -23.15
C LEU A 127 -1.98 6.05 -21.75
N LEU A 128 -2.86 5.46 -20.94
CA LEU A 128 -2.46 4.77 -19.73
C LEU A 128 -1.43 3.71 -20.15
N PRO A 129 -0.17 3.82 -19.66
CA PRO A 129 0.80 2.79 -19.95
C PRO A 129 0.20 1.47 -19.47
N LYS A 130 0.21 0.45 -20.34
CA LYS A 130 -0.02 -0.95 -19.94
C LYS A 130 1.14 -1.33 -19.02
N THR A 131 1.20 -0.77 -17.81
CA THR A 131 2.24 -1.04 -16.81
C THR A 131 2.15 -2.47 -16.27
N TRP A 132 1.11 -3.21 -16.64
CA TRP A 132 1.09 -4.67 -16.55
C TRP A 132 2.09 -5.38 -17.48
N ALA A 133 2.74 -4.67 -18.41
CA ALA A 133 3.76 -5.22 -19.30
C ALA A 133 5.19 -4.79 -18.92
N HIS A 134 5.43 -4.21 -17.74
CA HIS A 134 6.78 -3.91 -17.24
C HIS A 134 7.25 -4.89 -16.15
N ARG A 135 6.45 -5.91 -15.79
CA ARG A 135 7.04 -7.12 -15.22
C ARG A 135 7.60 -7.93 -16.38
N GLY A 136 8.83 -7.61 -16.78
CA GLY A 136 9.63 -8.59 -17.50
C GLY A 136 9.81 -9.82 -16.59
N PRO A 137 9.81 -11.05 -17.11
CA PRO A 137 10.04 -12.26 -16.32
C PRO A 137 11.47 -12.38 -15.73
N SER A 138 12.19 -11.26 -15.61
CA SER A 138 13.57 -11.16 -15.14
C SER A 138 13.74 -10.20 -13.95
N ASP A 139 12.63 -9.71 -13.37
CA ASP A 139 12.61 -8.80 -12.21
C ASP A 139 11.94 -9.45 -10.99
N ASP A 140 11.61 -10.75 -11.08
CA ASP A 140 10.95 -11.51 -10.01
C ASP A 140 11.97 -12.29 -9.13
N ASP A 141 13.25 -12.28 -9.49
CA ASP A 141 14.29 -13.14 -8.93
C ASP A 141 15.30 -12.43 -7.99
N ASP A 142 15.23 -11.11 -7.84
CA ASP A 142 16.04 -10.36 -6.84
C ASP A 142 15.17 -9.75 -5.73
N TYR A 143 14.27 -10.57 -5.18
CA TYR A 143 13.82 -10.37 -3.81
C TYR A 143 15.01 -10.68 -2.90
N GLY A 144 15.69 -9.62 -2.46
CA GLY A 144 16.86 -9.66 -1.59
C GLY A 144 16.79 -10.79 -0.58
N ASN A 145 17.75 -11.71 -0.70
CA ASN A 145 17.91 -12.85 0.19
C ASN A 145 18.10 -12.29 1.61
N GLY A 146 17.01 -12.25 2.39
CA GLY A 146 16.99 -11.73 3.76
C GLY A 146 18.10 -12.38 4.59
N ALA A 147 18.62 -11.61 5.55
CA ALA A 147 19.78 -11.94 6.38
C ALA A 147 19.86 -13.44 6.71
N LYS A 148 20.89 -14.10 6.18
CA LYS A 148 21.23 -15.46 6.57
C LYS A 148 21.93 -15.39 7.92
N VAL A 149 21.21 -15.82 8.95
CA VAL A 149 21.75 -16.13 10.29
C VAL A 149 22.45 -17.49 10.28
#